data_AF-A0A519EQI1-F1
#
_entry.id   AF-A0A519EQI1-F1
#
_cell.length_a   1.000
_cell.length_b   1.000
_cell.length_c   1.000
_cell.angle_alpha   90.00
_cell.angle_beta   90.00
_cell.angle_gamma   90.00
#
_symmetry.space_group_name_H-M   'P 1'
#
loop_
_entity.id
_entity.type
_entity.pdbx_description
1 polymer ?
#
loop_
_entity_poly.entity_id
_entity_poly.type
_entity_poly.pdbx_seq_one_letter_code
_entity_poly.pdbx_strand_id
1 'polypeptide(L)'
;VGKRFIVDTPWPQLQHFARYLKAIVLRLDKLRADPARDLAKLSELRPQEQRYWRLVAERKGAVDDRMLEFRWLLEELRVSFFAQELRTPQPVSVKRLDKAWAQLDA
;
A
#
# COMPACT_ATOMS: atom_id res chain seq x y z
N VAL A 1 13.94 4.22 -1.40
CA VAL A 1 14.24 3.96 0.03
C VAL A 1 15.25 5.02 0.48
N GLY A 2 14.91 5.83 1.49
CA GLY A 2 15.78 6.91 1.96
C GLY A 2 16.96 6.41 2.81
N LYS A 3 18.00 7.24 2.98
CA LYS A 3 19.20 6.91 3.78
C LYS A 3 18.89 6.58 5.25
N ARG A 4 17.78 7.08 5.77
CA ARG A 4 17.33 6.92 7.16
C ARG A 4 16.15 5.95 7.30
N PHE A 5 15.90 5.11 6.30
CA PHE A 5 14.73 4.21 6.24
C PHE A 5 14.43 3.45 7.53
N ILE A 6 15.43 2.85 8.19
CA ILE A 6 15.22 2.09 9.43
C ILE A 6 14.74 3.00 10.57
N VAL A 7 15.21 4.24 10.63
CA VAL A 7 14.83 5.21 11.66
C VAL A 7 13.46 5.82 11.35
N ASP A 8 13.17 6.08 10.08
CA ASP A 8 11.97 6.80 9.66
C ASP A 8 10.74 5.87 9.50
N THR A 9 10.95 4.55 9.46
CA THR A 9 9.86 3.57 9.34
C THR A 9 9.44 3.10 10.73
N PRO A 10 8.16 3.20 11.10
CA PRO A 10 7.74 2.76 12.44
C PRO A 10 7.95 1.25 12.62
N TRP A 11 8.30 0.87 13.86
CA TRP A 11 8.68 -0.49 14.21
C TRP A 11 7.67 -1.57 13.79
N PRO A 12 6.34 -1.40 14.03
CA PRO A 12 5.37 -2.42 13.64
C PRO A 12 5.41 -2.76 12.14
N GLN A 13 5.66 -1.77 11.28
CA GLN A 13 5.69 -1.97 9.84
C GLN A 13 7.04 -2.48 9.35
N LEU A 14 8.14 -2.17 10.04
CA LEU A 14 9.44 -2.81 9.78
C LEU A 14 9.36 -4.33 9.94
N GLN A 15 8.62 -4.83 10.93
CA GLN A 15 8.43 -6.28 11.14
C GLN A 15 7.74 -6.97 9.95
N HIS A 16 6.97 -6.23 9.16
CA HIS A 16 6.27 -6.75 7.98
C HIS A 16 7.06 -6.59 6.68
N PHE A 17 8.24 -5.99 6.70
CA PHE A 17 8.99 -5.66 5.48
C PHE A 17 9.33 -6.90 4.64
N ALA A 18 9.80 -7.98 5.27
CA ALA A 18 10.07 -9.24 4.59
C ALA A 18 8.82 -9.82 3.89
N ARG A 19 7.64 -9.63 4.49
CA ARG A 19 6.36 -10.07 3.88
C ARG A 19 6.02 -9.23 2.65
N TYR A 20 6.22 -7.91 2.69
CA TYR A 20 5.99 -7.06 1.51
C TYR A 20 6.93 -7.42 0.35
N LEU A 21 8.21 -7.71 0.65
CA LEU A 21 9.15 -8.18 -0.36
C LEU A 21 8.72 -9.54 -0.95
N LYS A 22 8.29 -10.47 -0.10
CA LYS A 22 7.75 -11.75 -0.58
C LYS A 22 6.50 -11.58 -1.45
N ALA A 23 5.63 -10.61 -1.13
CA ALA A 23 4.46 -10.28 -1.93
C ALA A 23 4.84 -9.80 -3.35
N ILE A 24 5.93 -9.05 -3.48
CA ILE A 24 6.45 -8.60 -4.78
C ILE A 24 6.90 -9.81 -5.62
N VAL A 25 7.64 -10.74 -5.01
CA VAL A 25 8.10 -11.96 -5.71
C VAL A 25 6.90 -12.77 -6.21
N LEU A 26 5.92 -13.04 -5.34
CA LEU A 26 4.71 -13.77 -5.71
C LEU A 26 3.90 -13.07 -6.81
N ARG A 27 3.84 -11.74 -6.78
CA ARG A 27 3.20 -10.96 -7.85
C ARG A 27 3.90 -11.18 -9.18
N LEU A 28 5.23 -11.15 -9.22
CA LEU A 28 6.00 -11.35 -10.45
C LEU A 28 5.77 -12.74 -11.03
N ASP A 29 5.67 -13.77 -10.18
CA ASP A 29 5.36 -15.13 -10.61
C ASP A 29 3.95 -15.22 -11.20
N LYS A 30 2.94 -14.66 -10.51
CA LYS A 30 1.54 -14.66 -10.97
C LYS A 30 1.32 -13.79 -12.21
N LEU A 31 2.06 -12.68 -12.33
CA LEU A 31 2.02 -11.79 -13.49
C LEU A 31 2.43 -12.52 -14.77
N ARG A 32 3.41 -13.44 -14.70
CA ARG A 32 3.82 -14.25 -15.86
C ARG A 32 2.73 -15.24 -16.28
N ALA A 33 1.96 -15.77 -15.32
CA ALA A 33 0.90 -16.72 -15.58
C ALA A 33 -0.39 -16.05 -16.09
N ASP A 34 -0.78 -14.90 -15.52
CA ASP A 34 -2.01 -14.19 -15.85
C ASP A 34 -1.83 -12.66 -15.79
N PRO A 35 -1.33 -12.04 -16.86
CA PRO A 35 -1.16 -10.59 -16.93
C PRO A 35 -2.46 -9.80 -16.87
N ALA A 36 -3.57 -10.36 -17.38
CA ALA A 36 -4.85 -9.69 -17.43
C ALA A 36 -5.43 -9.48 -16.03
N ARG A 37 -5.31 -10.48 -15.16
CA ARG A 37 -5.70 -10.38 -13.75
C ARG A 37 -4.88 -9.34 -12.98
N ASP A 38 -3.57 -9.29 -13.20
CA ASP A 38 -2.71 -8.28 -12.58
C ASP A 38 -3.13 -6.87 -13.02
N LEU A 39 -3.35 -6.67 -14.33
CA LEU A 39 -3.80 -5.39 -14.88
C LEU A 39 -5.16 -4.96 -14.31
N ALA A 40 -6.11 -5.88 -14.15
CA ALA A 40 -7.40 -5.59 -13.53
C ALA A 40 -7.21 -5.07 -12.09
N LYS A 41 -6.39 -5.76 -11.27
CA LYS A 41 -6.10 -5.32 -9.89
C LYS A 41 -5.29 -4.03 -9.82
N LEU A 42 -4.38 -3.80 -10.75
CA LEU A 42 -3.71 -2.52 -10.91
C LEU A 42 -4.67 -1.39 -11.24
N SER A 43 -5.70 -1.64 -12.06
CA SER A 43 -6.69 -0.62 -12.40
C SER A 43 -7.49 -0.15 -11.17
N GLU A 44 -7.78 -1.07 -10.24
CA GLU A 44 -8.43 -0.76 -8.95
C GLU A 44 -7.48 -0.04 -7.97
N LEU A 45 -6.19 -0.40 -7.95
CA LEU A 45 -5.20 0.17 -7.03
C LEU A 45 -4.75 1.59 -7.42
N ARG A 46 -4.51 1.83 -8.72
CA ARG A 46 -3.89 3.07 -9.21
C ARG A 46 -4.58 4.36 -8.74
N PRO A 47 -5.93 4.49 -8.75
CA PRO A 47 -6.59 5.70 -8.26
C PRO A 47 -6.29 5.98 -6.78
N GLN A 48 -6.15 4.93 -5.97
CA GLN A 48 -5.90 5.01 -4.53
C GLN A 48 -4.46 5.47 -4.24
N GLU A 49 -3.49 5.00 -5.04
CA GLU A 49 -2.10 5.45 -4.95
C GLU A 49 -1.95 6.89 -5.47
N GLN A 50 -2.61 7.20 -6.59
CA GLN A 50 -2.50 8.51 -7.23
C GLN A 50 -3.03 9.62 -6.33
N ARG A 51 -4.18 9.42 -5.67
CA ARG A 51 -4.71 10.42 -4.73
C ARG A 51 -3.75 10.67 -3.56
N TYR A 52 -3.15 9.62 -3.00
CA TYR A 52 -2.19 9.75 -1.92
C TYR A 52 -0.96 10.56 -2.34
N TRP A 53 -0.34 10.21 -3.47
CA TRP A 53 0.83 10.94 -3.96
C TRP A 53 0.53 12.38 -4.36
N ARG A 54 -0.69 12.65 -4.82
CA ARG A 54 -1.16 14.02 -5.06
C ARG A 54 -1.20 14.83 -3.76
N LEU A 55 -1.79 14.28 -2.70
CA LEU A 55 -1.82 14.94 -1.38
C LEU A 55 -0.42 15.16 -0.81
N VAL A 56 0.49 14.18 -0.94
CA VAL A 56 1.90 14.34 -0.55
C VAL A 56 2.55 15.50 -1.31
N ALA A 57 2.31 15.61 -2.62
CA ALA A 57 2.84 16.71 -3.42
C ALA A 57 2.27 18.07 -3.01
N GLU A 58 0.95 18.16 -2.79
CA GLU A 58 0.27 19.37 -2.30
C GLU A 58 0.82 19.84 -0.95
N ARG A 59 1.17 18.90 -0.07
CA ARG A 59 1.79 19.16 1.23
C ARG A 59 3.31 19.30 1.18
N LYS A 60 3.90 19.42 -0.02
CA LYS A 60 5.35 19.58 -0.24
C LYS A 60 6.19 18.47 0.43
N GLY A 61 5.66 17.26 0.47
CA GLY A 61 6.29 16.10 1.08
C GLY A 61 6.04 15.94 2.59
N ALA A 62 5.30 16.85 3.23
CA ALA A 62 4.91 16.68 4.63
C ALA A 62 3.86 15.57 4.76
N VAL A 63 4.13 14.60 5.64
CA VAL A 63 3.28 13.44 5.91
C VAL A 63 3.01 13.42 7.41
N ASP A 64 1.75 13.58 7.80
CA ASP A 64 1.31 13.42 9.20
C ASP A 64 0.98 11.95 9.52
N ASP A 65 0.69 11.66 10.78
CA ASP A 65 0.41 10.29 11.24
C ASP A 65 -0.77 9.66 10.51
N ARG A 66 -1.84 10.43 10.23
CA ARG A 66 -3.02 9.92 9.52
C ARG A 66 -2.66 9.55 8.07
N MET A 67 -1.87 10.38 7.39
CA MET A 67 -1.35 10.07 6.06
C MET A 67 -0.43 8.84 6.08
N LEU A 68 0.38 8.69 7.12
CA LEU A 68 1.25 7.53 7.29
C LEU A 68 0.43 6.25 7.51
N GLU A 69 -0.63 6.30 8.31
CA GLU A 69 -1.57 5.18 8.45
C GLU A 69 -2.21 4.79 7.12
N PHE A 70 -2.68 5.78 6.34
CA PHE A 70 -3.22 5.53 5.00
C PHE A 70 -2.17 4.91 4.06
N ARG A 71 -0.93 5.38 4.13
CA ARG A 71 0.19 4.84 3.35
C ARG A 71 0.40 3.35 3.61
N TRP A 72 0.25 2.91 4.85
CA TRP A 72 0.37 1.50 5.22
C TRP A 72 -0.85 0.68 4.80
N LEU A 73 -2.06 1.25 4.84
CA LEU A 73 -3.25 0.61 4.26
C LEU A 73 -3.09 0.35 2.75
N LEU A 74 -2.41 1.23 2.00
CA LEU A 74 -2.07 0.99 0.60
C LEU A 74 -1.15 -0.24 0.43
N GLU A 75 -0.14 -0.41 1.30
CA GLU A 75 0.72 -1.60 1.24
C GLU A 75 -0.04 -2.88 1.58
N GLU A 76 -0.93 -2.85 2.56
CA GLU A 76 -1.79 -3.99 2.85
C GLU A 76 -2.74 -4.31 1.68
N LEU A 77 -3.28 -3.29 1.01
CA LEU A 77 -4.12 -3.50 -0.18
C LEU A 77 -3.34 -4.18 -1.30
N ARG A 78 -2.07 -3.79 -1.51
CA ARG A 78 -1.18 -4.44 -2.48
C ARG A 78 -0.97 -5.92 -2.15
N VAL A 79 -0.70 -6.26 -0.89
CA VAL A 79 -0.61 -7.67 -0.46
C VAL A 79 -1.93 -8.41 -0.71
N SER A 80 -3.05 -7.81 -0.34
CA SER A 80 -4.40 -8.39 -0.54
C SER A 80 -4.73 -8.63 -2.02
N PHE A 81 -4.25 -7.79 -2.93
CA PHE A 81 -4.51 -7.94 -4.35
C PHE A 81 -3.61 -8.99 -5.02
N PHE A 82 -2.32 -8.96 -4.72
CA PHE A 82 -1.34 -9.71 -5.50
C PHE A 82 -0.80 -10.95 -4.78
N ALA A 83 -0.93 -11.03 -3.45
CA ALA A 83 -0.33 -12.07 -2.62
C ALA A 83 -1.24 -12.51 -1.46
N GLN A 84 -2.49 -12.84 -1.75
CA GLN A 84 -3.53 -13.21 -0.77
C GLN A 84 -3.10 -14.29 0.24
N GLU A 85 -2.30 -15.25 -0.21
CA GLU A 85 -1.74 -16.33 0.63
C GLU A 85 -0.88 -15.84 1.80
N LEU A 86 -0.30 -14.64 1.72
CA LEU A 86 0.53 -14.07 2.79
C LEU A 86 -0.29 -13.47 3.93
N ARG A 87 -1.59 -13.27 3.73
CA ARG A 87 -2.53 -12.61 4.66
C ARG A 87 -2.11 -11.18 5.03
N THR A 88 -3.09 -10.37 5.42
CA THR A 88 -2.88 -9.02 5.93
C THR A 88 -3.12 -9.02 7.45
N PRO A 89 -2.47 -8.14 8.23
CA PRO A 89 -2.62 -8.10 9.68
C PRO A 89 -4.00 -7.56 10.07
N GLN A 90 -4.66 -6.86 9.16
CA GLN A 90 -6.03 -6.38 9.27
C GLN A 90 -6.76 -6.51 7.93
N PRO A 91 -8.10 -6.65 7.94
CA PRO A 91 -8.88 -6.67 6.70
C PRO A 91 -8.76 -5.33 5.96
N VAL A 92 -8.43 -5.39 4.67
CA VAL A 92 -8.21 -4.22 3.80
C VAL A 92 -8.95 -4.38 2.48
N SER A 93 -9.52 -3.30 1.99
CA SER A 93 -10.22 -3.23 0.70
C SER A 93 -10.27 -1.78 0.23
N VAL A 94 -10.57 -1.56 -1.07
CA VAL A 94 -10.75 -0.22 -1.64
C VAL A 94 -11.77 0.60 -0.82
N LYS A 95 -12.90 0.00 -0.47
CA LYS A 95 -13.94 0.65 0.38
C LYS A 95 -13.40 1.10 1.74
N ARG A 96 -12.50 0.32 2.36
CA ARG A 96 -11.88 0.69 3.64
C ARG A 96 -10.89 1.84 3.45
N LEU A 97 -10.12 1.84 2.37
CA LEU A 97 -9.26 2.97 2.02
C LEU A 97 -10.11 4.23 1.76
N ASP A 98 -11.21 4.14 1.03
CA ASP A 98 -12.09 5.30 0.79
C ASP A 98 -12.62 5.91 2.09
N LYS A 99 -12.97 5.06 3.07
CA LYS A 99 -13.36 5.54 4.41
C LYS A 99 -12.19 6.22 5.14
N ALA A 100 -11.00 5.63 5.10
CA ALA A 100 -9.81 6.24 5.71
C ALA A 100 -9.44 7.56 5.03
N TRP A 101 -9.61 7.66 3.72
CA TRP A 101 -9.38 8.88 2.96
C TRP A 101 -10.33 10.00 3.36
N ALA A 102 -11.62 9.70 3.51
CA ALA A 102 -12.60 10.69 3.99
C ALA A 102 -12.27 11.26 5.38
N GLN A 103 -11.50 10.53 6.21
CA GLN A 103 -11.02 11.00 7.51
C GLN A 103 -9.74 11.85 7.43
N LEU A 104 -9.06 11.88 6.28
CA LEU A 104 -7.92 12.77 6.01
C LEU A 104 -8.38 14.15 5.54
N ASP A 105 -9.47 14.19 4.79
CA ASP A 105 -10.07 15.41 4.25
C ASP A 105 -10.91 16.19 5.29
N ALA A 106 -11.20 15.56 6.44
CA ALA A 106 -11.87 16.16 7.60
C ALA A 106 -10.85 16.72 8.62
#